data_AF-A0A6N2ZJT1-F1
#
_entry.id   AF-A0A6N2ZJT1-F1
#
_cell.length_a   1.000
_cell.length_b   1.000
_cell.length_c   1.000
_cell.angle_alpha   90.00
_cell.angle_beta   90.00
_cell.angle_gamma   90.00
#
_symmetry.space_group_name_H-M   'P 1'
#
loop_
_entity.id
_entity.type
_entity.pdbx_description
1 polymer ?
#
loop_
_entity_poly.entity_id
_entity_poly.type
_entity_poly.pdbx_seq_one_letter_code
_entity_poly.pdbx_strand_id
1 'polypeptide(L)'
;MSSTDPFLAARVDDGIEHTASKGWLVVGLIGGAIAGAAFTLVTGGVGTAVLAATIAGAAGGGGLGEVLGSMSWAPKHETGRLITGSPNVFINDRAAVMAHVSVGECDEHGPALQRVAEGSSRVYINGFPAARISDLLTCSAAISEGSSNVRIGGEKVQTDPISPEIPDWVHKVLLGVGLAATAVLAGPVVALLGFAGGMSGSYAGAFIGGRLYGEGSDGQKWFALGGSFAGGITGARGGMRLSAGRFSETNGVPLSKEKFDEIIKIPKGEKPDPGSYLPQKYIQQHAEEFSNGASRIVSKSDYNKYGIGKPDKWKSEFVSSKKNMDAIIEETKKAGTGMSDRLGIPKEQLESGDLLRIDFLPTEKYTPRIPTGNEFGARDTDPLWLPGGKLPNGDFEAVISTEGMKNGIDYRVYDFKSGDIYD
;
A
#
# COMPACT_ATOMS: atom_id res chain seq x y z
N MET A 1 -10.14 13.59 29.20
CA MET A 1 -9.87 14.70 30.14
C MET A 1 -9.88 15.97 29.32
N SER A 2 -10.59 16.99 29.77
CA SER A 2 -10.57 18.30 29.11
C SER A 2 -9.16 18.89 29.20
N SER A 3 -8.71 19.70 28.24
CA SER A 3 -7.43 20.44 28.33
C SER A 3 -7.35 21.39 29.53
N THR A 4 -8.47 21.54 30.26
CA THR A 4 -8.62 22.37 31.46
C THR A 4 -8.60 21.60 32.78
N ASP A 5 -8.57 20.26 32.77
CA ASP A 5 -8.58 19.48 34.00
C ASP A 5 -7.27 19.70 34.78
N PRO A 6 -7.32 19.94 36.11
CA PRO A 6 -6.12 20.26 36.88
C PRO A 6 -5.29 18.99 37.15
N PHE A 7 -3.98 19.08 36.90
CA PHE A 7 -3.02 17.98 37.05
C PHE A 7 -2.28 18.08 38.39
N LEU A 8 -1.80 16.95 38.93
CA LEU A 8 -1.08 16.93 40.20
C LEU A 8 0.19 17.79 40.10
N ALA A 9 0.43 18.65 41.09
CA ALA A 9 1.59 19.53 41.09
C ALA A 9 2.90 18.75 41.28
N ALA A 10 3.93 19.07 40.50
CA ALA A 10 5.24 18.44 40.61
C ALA A 10 6.11 19.11 41.69
N ARG A 11 6.92 18.30 42.36
CA ARG A 11 7.79 18.70 43.47
C ARG A 11 9.18 18.10 43.30
N VAL A 12 10.17 18.70 43.96
CA VAL A 12 11.51 18.10 44.08
C VAL A 12 11.39 16.69 44.67
N ASP A 13 12.18 15.75 44.17
CA ASP A 13 12.22 14.29 44.36
C ASP A 13 11.12 13.48 43.65
N ASP A 14 10.17 14.12 42.97
CA ASP A 14 9.15 13.39 42.20
C ASP A 14 9.85 12.71 41.01
N GLY A 15 9.43 11.48 40.72
CA GLY A 15 10.00 10.67 39.65
C GLY A 15 9.84 11.29 38.26
N ILE A 16 10.74 10.90 37.36
CA ILE A 16 10.60 11.11 35.91
C ILE A 16 10.70 9.76 35.20
N GLU A 17 9.99 9.62 34.08
CA GLU A 17 9.90 8.38 33.32
C GLU A 17 10.05 8.61 31.82
N HIS A 18 10.63 7.62 31.14
CA HIS A 18 10.66 7.56 29.68
C HIS A 18 9.63 6.54 29.18
N THR A 19 9.18 6.73 27.94
CA THR A 19 8.41 5.70 27.26
C THR A 19 9.37 4.71 26.58
N ALA A 20 8.95 3.46 26.40
CA ALA A 20 9.74 2.49 25.64
C ALA A 20 9.67 2.73 24.10
N SER A 21 9.64 3.98 23.65
CA SER A 21 9.34 4.39 22.26
C SER A 21 10.25 3.70 21.22
N LYS A 22 11.55 3.56 21.51
CA LYS A 22 12.51 2.85 20.66
C LYS A 22 12.16 1.37 20.49
N GLY A 23 11.74 0.70 21.57
CA GLY A 23 11.29 -0.69 21.53
C GLY A 23 10.02 -0.83 20.71
N TRP A 24 9.08 0.08 20.90
CA TRP A 24 7.85 0.10 20.12
C TRP A 24 8.08 0.40 18.64
N LEU A 25 9.04 1.25 18.29
CA LEU A 25 9.44 1.48 16.90
C LEU A 25 9.92 0.19 16.22
N VAL A 26 10.72 -0.63 16.91
CA VAL A 26 11.15 -1.95 16.41
C VAL A 26 9.96 -2.90 16.23
N VAL A 27 9.05 -2.96 17.21
CA VAL A 27 7.81 -3.75 17.12
C VAL A 27 6.97 -3.31 15.92
N GLY A 28 6.82 -2.01 15.71
CA GLY A 28 6.10 -1.45 14.57
C GLY A 28 6.73 -1.82 13.22
N LEU A 29 8.06 -1.81 13.13
CA LEU A 29 8.79 -2.19 11.93
C LEU A 29 8.62 -3.69 11.62
N ILE A 30 8.78 -4.55 12.62
CA ILE A 30 8.61 -6.01 12.47
C ILE A 30 7.16 -6.33 12.12
N GLY A 31 6.20 -5.77 12.85
CA GLY A 31 4.77 -5.97 12.59
C GLY A 31 4.37 -5.51 11.20
N GLY A 32 4.87 -4.35 10.76
CA GLY A 32 4.67 -3.83 9.40
C GLY A 32 5.23 -4.76 8.32
N ALA A 33 6.45 -5.30 8.52
CA ALA A 33 7.07 -6.23 7.59
C ALA A 33 6.31 -7.57 7.49
N ILE A 34 5.88 -8.12 8.62
CA ILE A 34 5.09 -9.37 8.67
C ILE A 34 3.74 -9.17 7.98
N ALA A 35 3.02 -8.09 8.29
CA ALA A 35 1.76 -7.76 7.62
C ALA A 35 1.97 -7.56 6.11
N GLY A 36 3.07 -6.90 5.73
CA GLY A 36 3.56 -6.76 4.36
C GLY A 36 3.68 -8.10 3.63
N ALA A 37 4.43 -9.02 4.21
CA ALA A 37 4.68 -10.35 3.66
C ALA A 37 3.39 -11.18 3.58
N ALA A 38 2.58 -11.21 4.63
CA ALA A 38 1.32 -11.95 4.65
C ALA A 38 0.35 -11.45 3.57
N PHE A 39 0.22 -10.13 3.41
CA PHE A 39 -0.64 -9.56 2.38
C PHE A 39 -0.12 -9.83 0.97
N THR A 40 1.20 -9.86 0.78
CA THR A 40 1.83 -10.25 -0.49
C THR A 40 1.43 -11.66 -0.91
N LEU A 41 1.50 -12.60 0.04
CA LEU A 41 1.14 -14.01 -0.17
C LEU A 41 -0.35 -14.17 -0.51
N VAL A 42 -1.23 -13.42 0.16
CA VAL A 42 -2.69 -13.51 -0.03
C VAL A 42 -3.15 -12.85 -1.34
N THR A 43 -2.52 -11.75 -1.75
CA THR A 43 -3.01 -10.92 -2.87
C THR A 43 -2.29 -11.15 -4.19
N GLY A 44 -1.36 -12.11 -4.26
CA GLY A 44 -0.62 -12.44 -5.48
C GLY A 44 0.16 -11.25 -6.04
N GLY A 45 0.80 -10.47 -5.17
CA GLY A 45 1.63 -9.33 -5.58
C GLY A 45 0.88 -8.03 -5.86
N VAL A 46 -0.35 -8.05 -6.38
CA VAL A 46 -1.10 -6.83 -6.73
C VAL A 46 -1.48 -5.99 -5.51
N GLY A 47 -1.75 -6.62 -4.37
CA GLY A 47 -2.02 -5.90 -3.12
C GLY A 47 -0.79 -5.26 -2.48
N THR A 48 0.42 -5.71 -2.83
CA THR A 48 1.67 -5.22 -2.21
C THR A 48 1.92 -3.75 -2.47
N ALA A 49 1.56 -3.26 -3.65
CA ALA A 49 1.67 -1.86 -4.04
C ALA A 49 0.82 -0.95 -3.15
N VAL A 50 -0.39 -1.41 -2.80
CA VAL A 50 -1.33 -0.67 -1.96
C VAL A 50 -0.88 -0.67 -0.50
N LEU A 51 -0.34 -1.80 -0.02
CA LEU A 51 0.14 -1.94 1.36
C LEU A 51 1.49 -1.24 1.60
N ALA A 52 2.40 -1.24 0.63
CA ALA A 52 3.65 -0.48 0.73
C ALA A 52 3.36 1.03 0.86
N ALA A 53 2.40 1.51 0.07
CA ALA A 53 1.98 2.91 0.08
C ALA A 53 1.31 3.33 1.40
N THR A 54 0.58 2.44 2.08
CA THR A 54 0.05 2.72 3.42
C THR A 54 1.14 2.76 4.49
N ILE A 55 2.16 1.90 4.40
CA ILE A 55 3.29 1.92 5.34
C ILE A 55 4.05 3.25 5.23
N ALA A 56 4.25 3.77 4.02
CA ALA A 56 4.86 5.09 3.83
C ALA A 56 4.00 6.24 4.38
N GLY A 57 2.68 6.19 4.17
CA GLY A 57 1.73 7.16 4.74
C GLY A 57 1.68 7.13 6.26
N ALA A 58 1.72 5.93 6.87
CA ALA A 58 1.78 5.75 8.32
C ALA A 58 3.12 6.24 8.91
N ALA A 59 4.24 6.05 8.21
CA ALA A 59 5.55 6.52 8.64
C ALA A 59 5.66 8.07 8.73
N GLY A 60 4.84 8.82 7.97
CA GLY A 60 4.78 10.28 8.05
C GLY A 60 3.88 10.84 9.16
N GLY A 61 2.96 10.02 9.70
CA GLY A 61 1.96 10.43 10.70
C GLY A 61 2.22 9.90 12.12
N GLY A 62 3.44 9.47 12.41
CA GLY A 62 3.78 8.65 13.57
C GLY A 62 3.60 7.18 13.21
N GLY A 63 4.70 6.45 13.04
CA GLY A 63 4.66 5.04 12.62
C GLY A 63 3.87 4.18 13.61
N LEU A 64 3.42 2.98 13.20
CA LEU A 64 2.66 2.07 14.07
C LEU A 64 3.31 1.88 15.45
N GLY A 65 4.64 1.74 15.48
CA GLY A 65 5.39 1.61 16.71
C GLY A 65 5.31 2.84 17.61
N GLU A 66 5.50 4.02 17.05
CA GLU A 66 5.44 5.28 17.79
C GLU A 66 4.03 5.54 18.36
N VAL A 67 2.99 5.26 17.57
CA VAL A 67 1.60 5.32 18.02
C VAL A 67 1.40 4.40 19.22
N LEU A 68 1.83 3.13 19.13
CA LEU A 68 1.74 2.17 20.22
C LEU A 68 2.54 2.61 21.47
N GLY A 69 3.76 3.12 21.28
CA GLY A 69 4.61 3.58 22.38
C GLY A 69 4.10 4.85 23.06
N SER A 70 3.31 5.66 22.36
CA SER A 70 2.68 6.85 22.92
C SER A 70 1.38 6.57 23.68
N MET A 71 0.86 5.35 23.65
CA MET A 71 -0.43 5.01 24.31
C MET A 71 -0.32 5.07 25.82
N SER A 72 -1.43 5.39 26.50
CA SER A 72 -1.46 5.45 27.97
C SER A 72 -1.13 4.12 28.66
N TRP A 73 -1.38 3.00 27.99
CA TRP A 73 -1.07 1.65 28.48
C TRP A 73 0.36 1.18 28.14
N ALA A 74 1.10 1.93 27.32
CA ALA A 74 2.46 1.56 26.94
C ALA A 74 3.36 1.53 28.19
N PRO A 75 4.22 0.51 28.35
CA PRO A 75 5.13 0.45 29.48
C PRO A 75 6.03 1.69 29.52
N LYS A 76 6.15 2.24 30.72
CA LYS A 76 7.07 3.29 31.08
C LYS A 76 7.95 2.80 32.21
N HIS A 77 9.13 3.39 32.33
CA HIS A 77 10.06 3.07 33.39
C HIS A 77 10.62 4.36 33.96
N GLU A 78 10.76 4.40 35.28
CA GLU A 78 11.38 5.54 35.95
C GLU A 78 12.87 5.59 35.59
N THR A 79 13.33 6.78 35.24
CA THR A 79 14.69 7.06 34.76
C THR A 79 15.39 8.12 35.59
N GLY A 80 14.77 8.60 36.67
CA GLY A 80 15.41 9.54 37.59
C GLY A 80 14.40 10.35 38.39
N ARG A 81 14.83 11.52 38.88
CA ARG A 81 14.04 12.39 39.76
C ARG A 81 14.32 13.88 39.54
N LEU A 82 13.36 14.72 39.90
CA LEU A 82 13.52 16.18 39.93
C LEU A 82 14.38 16.59 41.13
N ILE A 83 15.38 17.45 40.94
CA ILE A 83 16.33 17.79 42.02
C ILE A 83 16.33 19.27 42.42
N THR A 84 15.79 20.17 41.58
CA THR A 84 15.69 21.60 41.93
C THR A 84 14.26 22.12 41.83
N GLY A 85 13.91 23.07 42.71
CA GLY A 85 12.58 23.65 42.81
C GLY A 85 12.62 25.07 43.35
N SER A 86 11.45 25.57 43.71
CA SER A 86 11.26 26.90 44.25
C SER A 86 11.94 27.10 45.61
N PRO A 87 12.64 28.22 45.86
CA PRO A 87 13.26 28.52 47.14
C PRO A 87 12.26 28.87 48.25
N ASN A 88 11.00 29.19 47.92
CA ASN A 88 10.03 29.79 48.84
C ASN A 88 8.59 29.28 48.67
N VAL A 89 8.31 28.44 47.67
CA VAL A 89 6.99 27.84 47.46
C VAL A 89 7.13 26.32 47.59
N PHE A 90 6.47 25.78 48.61
CA PHE A 90 6.51 24.36 48.95
C PHE A 90 5.12 23.76 48.79
N ILE A 91 5.06 22.54 48.28
CA ILE A 91 3.85 21.74 48.13
C ILE A 91 4.11 20.43 48.87
N ASN A 92 3.33 20.16 49.92
CA ASN A 92 3.57 19.05 50.85
C ASN A 92 5.03 19.00 51.34
N ASP A 93 5.53 20.14 51.83
CA ASP A 93 6.88 20.31 52.39
C ASP A 93 8.05 20.07 51.42
N ARG A 94 7.76 19.87 50.12
CA ARG A 94 8.76 19.72 49.06
C ARG A 94 8.69 20.92 48.11
N ALA A 95 9.85 21.39 47.66
CA ALA A 95 9.92 22.58 46.81
C ALA A 95 9.14 22.36 45.51
N ALA A 96 8.30 23.31 45.14
CA ALA A 96 7.49 23.23 43.92
C ALA A 96 8.36 23.37 42.66
N VAL A 97 8.07 22.60 41.63
CA VAL A 97 8.88 22.55 40.40
C VAL A 97 8.39 23.59 39.40
N MET A 98 9.34 24.23 38.73
CA MET A 98 9.10 25.34 37.80
C MET A 98 9.73 25.02 36.45
N ALA A 99 8.96 25.16 35.37
CA ALA A 99 9.49 25.07 34.01
C ALA A 99 10.58 26.13 33.79
N HIS A 100 11.47 25.89 32.82
CA HIS A 100 12.62 26.73 32.48
C HIS A 100 13.74 26.83 33.51
N VAL A 101 13.50 26.58 34.80
CA VAL A 101 14.52 26.79 35.84
C VAL A 101 14.80 25.55 36.67
N SER A 102 13.79 24.71 36.93
CA SER A 102 14.00 23.44 37.61
C SER A 102 14.68 22.43 36.69
N VAL A 103 15.43 21.51 37.29
CA VAL A 103 16.12 20.43 36.60
C VAL A 103 15.92 19.10 37.32
N GLY A 104 16.06 18.01 36.58
CA GLY A 104 16.08 16.63 37.06
C GLY A 104 17.31 15.88 36.60
N GLU A 105 17.62 14.81 37.32
CA GLU A 105 18.61 13.81 36.94
C GLU A 105 17.92 12.74 36.09
N CYS A 106 18.57 12.32 34.99
CA CYS A 106 18.06 11.30 34.09
C CYS A 106 19.18 10.30 33.76
N ASP A 107 18.98 9.04 34.13
CA ASP A 107 19.95 7.96 34.03
C ASP A 107 20.24 7.53 32.58
N GLU A 108 19.36 7.88 31.62
CA GLU A 108 19.49 7.47 30.22
C GLU A 108 20.29 8.44 29.34
N HIS A 109 20.54 9.67 29.81
CA HIS A 109 21.09 10.75 28.99
C HIS A 109 22.43 11.31 29.50
N GLY A 110 23.14 10.52 30.31
CA GLY A 110 24.45 10.86 30.84
C GLY A 110 24.39 11.85 32.01
N PRO A 111 25.53 12.42 32.44
CA PRO A 111 25.61 13.22 33.67
C PRO A 111 24.95 14.61 33.57
N ALA A 112 24.41 14.98 32.40
CA ALA A 112 23.83 16.30 32.19
C ALA A 112 22.42 16.39 32.78
N LEU A 113 22.21 17.37 33.66
CA LEU A 113 20.91 17.67 34.23
C LEU A 113 19.93 18.13 33.14
N GLN A 114 18.70 17.63 33.20
CA GLN A 114 17.65 17.88 32.22
C GLN A 114 16.71 18.94 32.77
N ARG A 115 16.43 19.98 31.99
CA ARG A 115 15.59 21.09 32.41
C ARG A 115 14.12 20.72 32.25
N VAL A 116 13.28 21.15 33.19
CA VAL A 116 11.83 21.00 33.04
C VAL A 116 11.37 21.96 31.95
N ALA A 117 10.90 21.42 30.83
CA ALA A 117 10.64 22.17 29.62
C ALA A 117 9.16 22.57 29.48
N GLU A 118 8.24 21.94 30.20
CA GLU A 118 6.81 22.26 30.16
C GLU A 118 6.25 22.67 31.52
N GLY A 119 5.18 23.47 31.50
CA GLY A 119 4.41 23.83 32.69
C GLY A 119 3.04 24.42 32.37
N SER A 120 2.36 24.94 33.39
CA SER A 120 1.04 25.56 33.29
C SER A 120 1.06 26.92 32.57
N SER A 121 0.13 27.13 31.64
CA SER A 121 -0.11 28.45 31.02
C SER A 121 -0.70 29.49 31.97
N ARG A 122 -1.26 29.07 33.11
CA ARG A 122 -2.08 29.93 34.00
C ARG A 122 -1.47 30.14 35.38
N VAL A 123 -0.67 29.19 35.86
CA VAL A 123 -0.12 29.21 37.21
C VAL A 123 1.39 29.34 37.13
N TYR A 124 1.90 30.38 37.77
CA TYR A 124 3.31 30.71 37.79
C TYR A 124 3.82 30.67 39.23
N ILE A 125 5.02 30.12 39.42
CA ILE A 125 5.74 30.10 40.69
C ILE A 125 7.05 30.86 40.44
N ASN A 126 7.28 31.91 41.23
CA ASN A 126 8.41 32.85 41.04
C ASN A 126 8.56 33.37 39.60
N GLY A 127 7.44 33.57 38.90
CA GLY A 127 7.42 34.07 37.52
C GLY A 127 7.60 33.02 36.43
N PHE A 128 7.80 31.74 36.78
CA PHE A 128 7.94 30.64 35.82
C PHE A 128 6.72 29.71 35.83
N PRO A 129 6.33 29.11 34.69
CA PRO A 129 5.21 28.16 34.65
C PRO A 129 5.38 27.02 35.65
N ALA A 130 4.33 26.72 36.42
CA ALA A 130 4.37 25.65 37.40
C ALA A 130 4.27 24.28 36.72
N ALA A 131 5.20 23.37 37.05
CA ALA A 131 5.26 22.03 36.47
C ALA A 131 4.34 21.04 37.21
N ARG A 132 3.90 20.01 36.49
CA ARG A 132 2.88 19.05 36.93
C ARG A 132 3.22 17.65 36.44
N ILE A 133 2.52 16.65 36.98
CA ILE A 133 2.56 15.29 36.45
C ILE A 133 2.32 15.30 34.94
N SER A 134 3.11 14.51 34.21
CA SER A 134 3.17 14.39 32.76
C SER A 134 3.75 15.59 31.99
N ASP A 135 4.12 16.72 32.63
CA ASP A 135 4.91 17.76 31.96
C ASP A 135 6.32 17.23 31.62
N LEU A 136 6.87 17.64 30.47
CA LEU A 136 8.11 17.09 29.92
C LEU A 136 9.37 17.85 30.33
N LEU A 137 10.48 17.13 30.41
CA LEU A 137 11.84 17.66 30.50
C LEU A 137 12.47 17.80 29.10
N THR A 138 13.62 18.47 29.00
CA THR A 138 14.38 18.66 27.75
C THR A 138 14.80 17.36 27.08
N CYS A 139 14.87 16.24 27.81
CA CYS A 139 15.14 14.92 27.26
C CYS A 139 13.89 14.17 26.77
N SER A 140 12.69 14.74 26.88
CA SER A 140 11.39 14.06 26.73
C SER A 140 10.97 13.12 27.86
N ALA A 141 11.68 13.07 28.98
CA ALA A 141 11.17 12.38 30.17
C ALA A 141 9.91 13.12 30.69
N ALA A 142 8.87 12.37 31.03
CA ALA A 142 7.68 12.91 31.65
C ALA A 142 7.81 12.83 33.18
N ILE A 143 7.29 13.82 33.89
CA ILE A 143 7.17 13.73 35.35
C ILE A 143 6.14 12.63 35.70
N SER A 144 6.56 11.58 36.42
CA SER A 144 5.74 10.40 36.72
C SER A 144 4.93 10.53 38.01
N GLU A 145 5.42 11.34 38.95
CA GLU A 145 4.82 11.54 40.27
C GLU A 145 4.33 12.98 40.48
N GLY A 146 3.44 13.19 41.44
CA GLY A 146 2.98 14.52 41.81
C GLY A 146 2.34 14.54 43.20
N SER A 147 1.93 15.73 43.63
CA SER A 147 1.22 15.93 44.89
C SER A 147 -0.07 15.10 44.96
N SER A 148 -0.34 14.52 46.13
CA SER A 148 -1.56 13.73 46.35
C SER A 148 -2.83 14.59 46.45
N ASN A 149 -2.70 15.89 46.71
CA ASN A 149 -3.84 16.77 47.00
C ASN A 149 -3.76 18.17 46.38
N VAL A 150 -2.63 18.59 45.81
CA VAL A 150 -2.50 19.88 45.12
C VAL A 150 -2.53 19.67 43.61
N ARG A 151 -3.45 20.38 42.96
CA ARG A 151 -3.66 20.28 41.51
C ARG A 151 -3.53 21.66 40.87
N ILE A 152 -2.85 21.73 39.73
CA ILE A 152 -2.57 22.94 38.97
C ILE A 152 -3.25 22.83 37.60
N GLY A 153 -4.14 23.77 37.32
CA GLY A 153 -4.86 23.87 36.04
C GLY A 153 -4.08 24.63 34.97
N GLY A 154 -4.70 24.78 33.80
CA GLY A 154 -4.13 25.47 32.64
C GLY A 154 -3.58 24.50 31.60
N GLU A 155 -3.45 24.98 30.37
CA GLU A 155 -2.88 24.20 29.27
C GLU A 155 -1.36 24.06 29.46
N LYS A 156 -0.76 23.11 28.75
CA LYS A 156 0.71 22.95 28.72
C LYS A 156 1.32 24.06 27.87
N VAL A 157 2.37 24.69 28.39
CA VAL A 157 3.23 25.61 27.65
C VAL A 157 4.64 25.08 27.67
N GLN A 158 5.24 24.98 26.49
CA GLN A 158 6.64 24.63 26.32
C GLN A 158 7.50 25.89 26.47
N THR A 159 8.46 25.83 27.39
CA THR A 159 9.41 26.89 27.74
C THR A 159 10.81 26.66 27.16
N ASP A 160 11.18 25.40 26.91
CA ASP A 160 12.48 25.02 26.34
C ASP A 160 12.33 23.99 25.22
N PRO A 161 13.30 23.89 24.29
CA PRO A 161 13.32 22.83 23.29
C PRO A 161 13.37 21.43 23.92
N ILE A 162 12.46 20.56 23.50
CA ILE A 162 12.39 19.16 23.94
C ILE A 162 13.05 18.30 22.86
N SER A 163 14.02 17.49 23.27
CA SER A 163 14.70 16.53 22.39
C SER A 163 13.87 15.25 22.33
N PRO A 164 13.27 14.89 21.18
CA PRO A 164 12.38 13.74 21.08
C PRO A 164 13.12 12.42 21.35
N GLU A 165 12.43 11.44 21.94
CA GLU A 165 13.02 10.11 22.25
C GLU A 165 13.49 9.37 20.99
N ILE A 166 12.83 9.62 19.85
CA ILE A 166 13.25 9.17 18.52
C ILE A 166 13.71 10.41 17.74
N PRO A 167 14.99 10.48 17.32
CA PRO A 167 15.49 11.62 16.57
C PRO A 167 14.80 11.80 15.21
N ASP A 168 14.55 13.05 14.80
CA ASP A 168 13.92 13.40 13.52
C ASP A 168 14.57 12.75 12.29
N TRP A 169 15.90 12.58 12.31
CA TRP A 169 16.60 11.94 11.19
C TRP A 169 16.19 10.49 11.00
N VAL A 170 15.84 9.78 12.08
CA VAL A 170 15.33 8.41 12.04
C VAL A 170 13.98 8.38 11.32
N HIS A 171 13.06 9.31 11.66
CA HIS A 171 11.78 9.42 10.96
C HIS A 171 11.95 9.72 9.47
N LYS A 172 12.86 10.63 9.12
CA LYS A 172 13.16 10.97 7.71
C LYS A 172 13.74 9.78 6.94
N VAL A 173 14.63 9.01 7.56
CA VAL A 173 15.19 7.79 6.96
C VAL A 173 14.10 6.74 6.75
N LEU A 174 13.29 6.46 7.77
CA LEU A 174 12.19 5.48 7.67
C LEU A 174 11.16 5.88 6.60
N LEU A 175 10.79 7.16 6.55
CA LEU A 175 9.92 7.69 5.51
C LEU A 175 10.54 7.54 4.12
N GLY A 176 11.81 7.93 3.97
CA GLY A 176 12.53 7.82 2.71
C GLY A 176 12.62 6.38 2.21
N VAL A 177 12.97 5.44 3.09
CA VAL A 177 13.01 4.00 2.77
C VAL A 177 11.61 3.48 2.40
N GLY A 178 10.57 3.85 3.15
CA GLY A 178 9.20 3.44 2.87
C GLY A 178 8.68 3.96 1.52
N LEU A 179 8.94 5.23 1.21
CA LEU A 179 8.59 5.83 -0.08
C LEU A 179 9.38 5.21 -1.24
N ALA A 180 10.69 5.01 -1.06
CA ALA A 180 11.53 4.39 -2.08
C ALA A 180 11.11 2.95 -2.37
N ALA A 181 10.86 2.14 -1.34
CA ALA A 181 10.35 0.79 -1.49
C ALA A 181 9.01 0.77 -2.23
N THR A 182 8.09 1.67 -1.87
CA THR A 182 6.80 1.80 -2.57
C THR A 182 6.99 2.24 -4.02
N ALA A 183 7.90 3.18 -4.30
CA ALA A 183 8.15 3.65 -5.65
C ALA A 183 8.73 2.54 -6.53
N VAL A 184 9.63 1.70 -6.00
CA VAL A 184 10.14 0.51 -6.69
C VAL A 184 9.02 -0.50 -6.96
N LEU A 185 8.14 -0.74 -5.99
CA LEU A 185 7.06 -1.73 -6.10
C LEU A 185 5.87 -1.27 -6.94
N ALA A 186 5.52 0.01 -6.91
CA ALA A 186 4.24 0.53 -7.43
C ALA A 186 4.38 1.74 -8.36
N GLY A 187 5.58 2.29 -8.49
CA GLY A 187 5.85 3.52 -9.23
C GLY A 187 5.73 4.78 -8.36
N PRO A 188 6.42 5.87 -8.76
CA PRO A 188 6.54 7.10 -7.96
C PRO A 188 5.20 7.80 -7.73
N VAL A 189 4.29 7.78 -8.72
CA VAL A 189 2.96 8.41 -8.60
C VAL A 189 2.10 7.72 -7.52
N VAL A 190 2.14 6.38 -7.47
CA VAL A 190 1.41 5.61 -6.44
C VAL A 190 2.00 5.86 -5.06
N ALA A 191 3.34 5.90 -4.94
CA ALA A 191 4.02 6.19 -3.69
C ALA A 191 3.67 7.57 -3.14
N LEU A 192 3.74 8.61 -3.98
CA LEU A 192 3.44 9.99 -3.58
C LEU A 192 1.98 10.19 -3.20
N LEU A 193 1.04 9.64 -3.99
CA LEU A 193 -0.38 9.79 -3.70
C LEU A 193 -0.83 8.94 -2.52
N GLY A 194 -0.26 7.74 -2.34
CA GLY A 194 -0.46 6.96 -1.13
C GLY A 194 0.04 7.67 0.12
N PHE A 195 1.22 8.28 0.06
CA PHE A 195 1.72 9.10 1.16
C PHE A 195 0.84 10.31 1.46
N ALA A 196 0.48 11.09 0.45
CA ALA A 196 -0.41 12.25 0.61
C ALA A 196 -1.79 11.83 1.17
N GLY A 197 -2.33 10.72 0.67
CA GLY A 197 -3.53 10.10 1.20
C GLY A 197 -3.39 9.70 2.67
N GLY A 198 -2.26 9.09 3.05
CA GLY A 198 -2.02 8.70 4.44
C GLY A 198 -1.87 9.91 5.38
N MET A 199 -1.17 10.96 4.97
CA MET A 199 -1.03 12.19 5.75
C MET A 199 -2.39 12.86 5.98
N SER A 200 -3.17 13.06 4.91
CA SER A 200 -4.50 13.68 4.98
C SER A 200 -5.49 12.82 5.76
N GLY A 201 -5.43 11.51 5.58
CA GLY A 201 -6.22 10.54 6.34
C GLY A 201 -5.87 10.56 7.83
N SER A 202 -4.60 10.67 8.18
CA SER A 202 -4.15 10.80 9.57
C SER A 202 -4.74 12.05 10.23
N TYR A 203 -4.62 13.20 9.57
CA TYR A 203 -5.16 14.46 10.08
C TYR A 203 -6.68 14.42 10.25
N ALA A 204 -7.42 13.92 9.25
CA ALA A 204 -8.86 13.75 9.33
C ALA A 204 -9.26 12.78 10.47
N GLY A 205 -8.51 11.69 10.61
CA GLY A 205 -8.66 10.74 11.70
C GLY A 205 -8.45 11.39 13.07
N ALA A 206 -7.34 12.09 13.27
CA ALA A 206 -7.03 12.80 14.50
C ALA A 206 -8.09 13.86 14.85
N PHE A 207 -8.61 14.58 13.85
CA PHE A 207 -9.68 15.56 14.04
C PHE A 207 -10.98 14.90 14.53
N ILE A 208 -11.42 13.84 13.86
CA ILE A 208 -12.63 13.08 14.23
C ILE A 208 -12.43 12.43 15.62
N GLY A 209 -11.29 11.79 15.83
CA GLY A 209 -10.94 11.11 17.06
C GLY A 209 -10.84 12.06 18.26
N GLY A 210 -10.28 13.26 18.07
CA GLY A 210 -10.23 14.29 19.10
C GLY A 210 -11.63 14.77 19.51
N ARG A 211 -12.56 14.87 18.56
CA ARG A 211 -13.96 15.23 18.83
C ARG A 211 -14.74 14.12 19.54
N LEU A 212 -14.43 12.86 19.26
CA LEU A 212 -15.14 11.70 19.82
C LEU A 212 -14.59 11.28 21.19
N TYR A 213 -13.27 11.33 21.39
CA TYR A 213 -12.59 10.75 22.55
C TYR A 213 -11.83 11.79 23.39
N GLY A 214 -11.75 13.04 22.92
CA GLY A 214 -10.99 14.12 23.54
C GLY A 214 -9.57 14.23 22.99
N GLU A 215 -9.02 15.44 23.02
CA GLU A 215 -7.65 15.73 22.59
C GLU A 215 -6.63 15.00 23.48
N GLY A 216 -5.61 14.44 22.84
CA GLY A 216 -4.54 13.66 23.49
C GLY A 216 -4.94 12.24 23.90
N SER A 217 -6.20 11.84 23.71
CA SER A 217 -6.68 10.52 24.09
C SER A 217 -6.11 9.39 23.20
N ASP A 218 -6.05 8.18 23.74
CA ASP A 218 -5.67 7.00 22.96
C ASP A 218 -6.65 6.73 21.80
N GLY A 219 -7.93 7.06 21.99
CA GLY A 219 -8.93 6.99 20.92
C GLY A 219 -8.60 7.90 19.73
N GLN A 220 -8.14 9.13 20.00
CA GLN A 220 -7.68 10.03 18.95
C GLN A 220 -6.49 9.45 18.17
N LYS A 221 -5.51 8.89 18.87
CA LYS A 221 -4.32 8.28 18.26
C LYS A 221 -4.68 7.10 17.36
N TRP A 222 -5.61 6.24 17.79
CA TRP A 222 -6.12 5.14 16.97
C TRP A 222 -6.86 5.62 15.73
N PHE A 223 -7.67 6.67 15.85
CA PHE A 223 -8.36 7.25 14.69
C PHE A 223 -7.38 7.90 13.70
N ALA A 224 -6.35 8.58 14.18
CA ALA A 224 -5.27 9.10 13.34
C ALA A 224 -4.57 7.96 12.57
N LEU A 225 -4.19 6.90 13.28
CA LEU A 225 -3.57 5.73 12.65
C LEU A 225 -4.52 5.06 11.64
N GLY A 226 -5.76 4.77 12.00
CA GLY A 226 -6.74 4.17 11.09
C GLY A 226 -7.03 5.04 9.87
N GLY A 227 -7.09 6.35 10.07
CA GLY A 227 -7.22 7.34 9.00
C GLY A 227 -6.03 7.32 8.05
N SER A 228 -4.80 7.20 8.56
CA SER A 228 -3.60 7.14 7.72
C SER A 228 -3.57 5.90 6.83
N PHE A 229 -4.01 4.75 7.34
CA PHE A 229 -4.18 3.55 6.53
C PHE A 229 -5.27 3.73 5.46
N ALA A 230 -6.46 4.19 5.83
CA ALA A 230 -7.57 4.36 4.89
C ALA A 230 -7.26 5.37 3.79
N GLY A 231 -6.68 6.51 4.16
CA GLY A 231 -6.21 7.53 3.25
C GLY A 231 -5.09 7.03 2.35
N GLY A 232 -4.12 6.28 2.89
CA GLY A 232 -3.04 5.69 2.12
C GLY A 232 -3.50 4.71 1.04
N ILE A 233 -4.47 3.83 1.37
CA ILE A 233 -5.10 2.93 0.39
C ILE A 233 -5.78 3.73 -0.71
N THR A 234 -6.55 4.75 -0.33
CA THR A 234 -7.32 5.57 -1.27
C THR A 234 -6.40 6.34 -2.21
N GLY A 235 -5.35 6.96 -1.68
CA GLY A 235 -4.33 7.66 -2.43
C GLY A 235 -3.57 6.73 -3.38
N ALA A 236 -3.17 5.56 -2.92
CA ALA A 236 -2.50 4.55 -3.76
C ALA A 236 -3.40 4.07 -4.90
N ARG A 237 -4.69 3.80 -4.63
CA ARG A 237 -5.68 3.45 -5.66
C ARG A 237 -5.88 4.58 -6.67
N GLY A 238 -5.93 5.82 -6.21
CA GLY A 238 -5.97 7.00 -7.09
C GLY A 238 -4.73 7.07 -7.98
N GLY A 239 -3.54 6.86 -7.42
CA GLY A 239 -2.29 6.83 -8.17
C GLY A 239 -2.22 5.69 -9.19
N MET A 240 -2.74 4.51 -8.86
CA MET A 240 -2.83 3.41 -9.83
C MET A 240 -3.78 3.76 -10.97
N ARG A 241 -4.93 4.38 -10.68
CA ARG A 241 -5.88 4.84 -11.73
C ARG A 241 -5.26 5.90 -12.64
N LEU A 242 -4.55 6.87 -12.08
CA LEU A 242 -3.85 7.90 -12.86
C LEU A 242 -2.70 7.30 -13.69
N SER A 243 -1.94 6.36 -13.11
CA SER A 243 -0.90 5.64 -13.83
C SER A 243 -1.48 4.78 -14.95
N ALA A 244 -2.63 4.14 -14.74
CA ALA A 244 -3.33 3.38 -15.78
C ALA A 244 -3.91 4.28 -16.89
N GLY A 245 -4.47 5.44 -16.50
CA GLY A 245 -4.96 6.45 -17.45
C GLY A 245 -3.87 7.01 -18.35
N ARG A 246 -2.61 7.06 -17.88
CA ARG A 246 -1.45 7.44 -18.71
C ARG A 246 -1.20 6.47 -19.88
N PHE A 247 -1.72 5.25 -19.78
CA PHE A 247 -1.60 4.21 -20.80
C PHE A 247 -2.95 3.89 -21.47
N SER A 248 -3.99 4.71 -21.29
CA SER A 248 -5.28 4.44 -21.94
C SER A 248 -5.17 4.49 -23.46
N GLU A 249 -4.29 5.35 -23.99
CA GLU A 249 -4.01 5.45 -25.43
C GLU A 249 -3.22 4.26 -25.99
N THR A 250 -2.63 3.43 -25.12
CA THR A 250 -1.89 2.21 -25.45
C THR A 250 -2.57 0.97 -24.89
N ASN A 251 -3.88 1.03 -24.62
CA ASN A 251 -4.71 -0.05 -24.07
C ASN A 251 -4.16 -0.66 -22.76
N GLY A 252 -3.44 0.15 -21.97
CA GLY A 252 -2.83 -0.25 -20.71
C GLY A 252 -1.51 -1.00 -20.85
N VAL A 253 -0.83 -0.86 -21.99
CA VAL A 253 0.56 -1.32 -22.20
C VAL A 253 1.50 -0.20 -21.73
N PRO A 254 2.54 -0.49 -20.91
CA PRO A 254 3.38 0.53 -20.28
C PRO A 254 4.42 1.12 -21.25
N LEU A 255 3.95 1.68 -22.36
CA LEU A 255 4.71 2.37 -23.39
C LEU A 255 4.20 3.79 -23.56
N SER A 256 5.06 4.69 -24.04
CA SER A 256 4.59 5.98 -24.52
C SER A 256 3.81 5.78 -25.82
N LYS A 257 2.87 6.68 -26.11
CA LYS A 257 2.08 6.64 -27.36
C LYS A 257 3.00 6.67 -28.58
N GLU A 258 4.05 7.48 -28.54
CA GLU A 258 5.01 7.62 -29.63
C GLU A 258 5.72 6.29 -29.91
N LYS A 259 6.17 5.58 -28.86
CA LYS A 259 6.84 4.29 -29.03
C LYS A 259 5.86 3.19 -29.46
N PHE A 260 4.63 3.23 -28.99
CA PHE A 260 3.56 2.32 -29.39
C PHE A 260 3.23 2.48 -30.88
N ASP A 261 3.03 3.72 -31.34
CA ASP A 261 2.78 4.07 -32.74
C ASP A 261 3.98 3.78 -33.64
N GLU A 262 5.21 3.97 -33.14
CA GLU A 262 6.45 3.60 -33.84
C GLU A 262 6.45 2.09 -34.16
N ILE A 263 6.16 1.24 -33.18
CA ILE A 263 6.17 -0.22 -33.34
C ILE A 263 5.07 -0.69 -34.29
N ILE A 264 3.87 -0.10 -34.23
CA ILE A 264 2.76 -0.43 -35.14
C ILE A 264 3.14 -0.19 -36.60
N LYS A 265 3.94 0.84 -36.88
CA LYS A 265 4.35 1.19 -38.26
C LYS A 265 5.45 0.28 -38.82
N ILE A 266 6.10 -0.54 -37.98
CA ILE A 266 7.16 -1.45 -38.44
C ILE A 266 6.53 -2.58 -39.27
N PRO A 267 7.04 -2.86 -40.48
CA PRO A 267 6.52 -3.94 -41.32
C PRO A 267 6.56 -5.31 -40.63
N LYS A 268 5.56 -6.15 -40.92
CA LYS A 268 5.54 -7.53 -40.46
C LYS A 268 6.77 -8.30 -40.95
N GLY A 269 7.38 -9.05 -40.05
CA GLY A 269 8.67 -9.72 -40.24
C GLY A 269 9.84 -8.95 -39.62
N GLU A 270 9.69 -7.64 -39.40
CA GLU A 270 10.74 -6.76 -38.84
C GLU A 270 10.39 -6.21 -37.45
N LYS A 271 9.20 -6.53 -36.92
CA LYS A 271 8.75 -6.02 -35.62
C LYS A 271 9.67 -6.53 -34.50
N PRO A 272 10.09 -5.67 -33.57
CA PRO A 272 11.06 -6.01 -32.53
C PRO A 272 10.49 -7.02 -31.52
N ASP A 273 11.38 -7.75 -30.85
CA ASP A 273 10.99 -8.65 -29.77
C ASP A 273 10.39 -7.87 -28.58
N PRO A 274 9.28 -8.31 -27.98
CA PRO A 274 8.67 -7.65 -26.82
C PRO A 274 9.64 -7.36 -25.67
N GLY A 275 10.63 -8.22 -25.43
CA GLY A 275 11.67 -8.04 -24.41
C GLY A 275 12.59 -6.84 -24.64
N SER A 276 12.65 -6.32 -25.87
CA SER A 276 13.48 -5.15 -26.23
C SER A 276 12.82 -3.79 -25.94
N TYR A 277 11.50 -3.75 -25.77
CA TYR A 277 10.77 -2.50 -25.55
C TYR A 277 9.81 -2.53 -24.37
N LEU A 278 9.42 -3.70 -23.85
CA LEU A 278 8.57 -3.82 -22.66
C LEU A 278 9.40 -3.94 -21.38
N PRO A 279 8.96 -3.32 -20.27
CA PRO A 279 9.58 -3.53 -18.97
C PRO A 279 9.47 -5.00 -18.53
N GLN A 280 10.55 -5.57 -17.98
CA GLN A 280 10.58 -6.98 -17.54
C GLN A 280 9.44 -7.34 -16.57
N LYS A 281 9.07 -6.42 -15.68
CA LYS A 281 7.95 -6.60 -14.74
C LYS A 281 6.61 -6.81 -15.45
N TYR A 282 6.38 -6.10 -16.56
CA TYR A 282 5.17 -6.26 -17.36
C TYR A 282 5.14 -7.63 -18.05
N ILE A 283 6.28 -8.09 -18.54
CA ILE A 283 6.42 -9.41 -19.17
C ILE A 283 6.11 -10.53 -18.16
N GLN A 284 6.61 -10.40 -16.93
CA GLN A 284 6.31 -11.34 -15.84
C GLN A 284 4.82 -11.35 -15.49
N GLN A 285 4.21 -10.17 -15.32
CA GLN A 285 2.77 -10.05 -15.03
C GLN A 285 1.91 -10.65 -16.16
N HIS A 286 2.29 -10.43 -17.41
CA HIS A 286 1.62 -11.03 -18.56
C HIS A 286 1.72 -12.56 -18.47
N ALA A 287 2.92 -13.12 -18.26
CA ALA A 287 3.11 -14.57 -18.13
C ALA A 287 2.31 -15.19 -16.96
N GLU A 288 2.22 -14.51 -15.82
CA GLU A 288 1.43 -14.94 -14.66
C GLU A 288 -0.07 -15.08 -15.00
N GLU A 289 -0.62 -14.16 -15.80
CA GLU A 289 -2.03 -14.22 -16.23
C GLU A 289 -2.35 -15.48 -17.05
N PHE A 290 -1.35 -16.04 -17.74
CA PHE A 290 -1.47 -17.28 -18.54
C PHE A 290 -0.99 -18.55 -17.81
N SER A 291 -0.51 -18.44 -16.56
CA SER A 291 0.05 -19.57 -15.81
C SER A 291 -0.93 -20.74 -15.58
N ASN A 292 -2.23 -20.44 -15.48
CA ASN A 292 -3.30 -21.42 -15.27
C ASN A 292 -3.91 -21.94 -16.59
N GLY A 293 -3.22 -21.75 -17.71
CA GLY A 293 -3.68 -22.13 -19.03
C GLY A 293 -4.39 -21.00 -19.77
N ALA A 294 -4.70 -21.28 -21.03
CA ALA A 294 -5.33 -20.32 -21.94
C ALA A 294 -6.54 -20.94 -22.64
N SER A 295 -7.38 -20.07 -23.18
CA SER A 295 -8.60 -20.48 -23.88
C SER A 295 -8.77 -19.72 -25.18
N ARG A 296 -9.37 -20.38 -26.16
CA ARG A 296 -9.77 -19.79 -27.43
C ARG A 296 -11.19 -20.24 -27.80
N ILE A 297 -11.91 -19.37 -28.51
CA ILE A 297 -13.17 -19.71 -29.18
C ILE A 297 -12.92 -19.84 -30.69
N VAL A 298 -13.48 -20.89 -31.30
CA VAL A 298 -13.40 -21.15 -32.74
C VAL A 298 -14.72 -21.70 -33.26
N SER A 299 -14.99 -21.59 -34.56
CA SER A 299 -16.16 -22.24 -35.16
C SER A 299 -15.92 -23.76 -35.31
N LYS A 300 -16.99 -24.55 -35.22
CA LYS A 300 -16.97 -26.02 -35.45
C LYS A 300 -16.42 -26.37 -36.83
N SER A 301 -16.81 -25.60 -37.86
CA SER A 301 -16.35 -25.80 -39.23
C SER A 301 -14.84 -25.55 -39.39
N ASP A 302 -14.32 -24.49 -38.77
CA ASP A 302 -12.88 -24.20 -38.81
C ASP A 302 -12.07 -25.22 -38.01
N TYR A 303 -12.57 -25.65 -36.83
CA TYR A 303 -11.94 -26.70 -36.04
C TYR A 303 -11.86 -28.02 -36.81
N ASN A 304 -12.95 -28.46 -37.43
CA ASN A 304 -12.98 -29.72 -38.20
C ASN A 304 -12.08 -29.66 -39.44
N LYS A 305 -11.87 -28.46 -40.01
CA LYS A 305 -11.05 -28.28 -41.21
C LYS A 305 -9.56 -28.09 -40.92
N TYR A 306 -9.21 -27.39 -39.85
CA TYR A 306 -7.84 -26.94 -39.57
C TYR A 306 -7.28 -27.39 -38.22
N GLY A 307 -8.13 -27.92 -37.32
CA GLY A 307 -7.76 -28.29 -35.96
C GLY A 307 -7.53 -27.09 -35.05
N ILE A 308 -6.63 -27.25 -34.08
CA ILE A 308 -6.36 -26.26 -33.02
C ILE A 308 -5.40 -25.12 -33.41
N GLY A 309 -4.73 -25.21 -34.56
CA GLY A 309 -3.67 -24.27 -34.95
C GLY A 309 -3.71 -23.87 -36.42
N LYS A 310 -3.07 -22.75 -36.75
CA LYS A 310 -2.98 -22.25 -38.13
C LYS A 310 -2.00 -23.08 -38.99
N PRO A 311 -2.12 -23.06 -40.33
CA PRO A 311 -1.23 -23.78 -41.24
C PRO A 311 0.10 -23.02 -41.45
N ASP A 312 0.79 -22.67 -40.37
CA ASP A 312 2.12 -22.05 -40.37
C ASP A 312 3.17 -22.98 -39.75
N LYS A 313 4.46 -22.64 -39.92
CA LYS A 313 5.61 -23.47 -39.51
C LYS A 313 5.55 -23.90 -38.03
N TRP A 314 4.92 -23.08 -37.17
CA TRP A 314 4.86 -23.29 -35.73
C TRP A 314 3.46 -23.60 -35.20
N LYS A 315 2.46 -23.73 -36.09
CA LYS A 315 1.02 -23.82 -35.77
C LYS A 315 0.62 -22.82 -34.68
N SER A 316 0.99 -21.55 -34.88
CA SER A 316 0.85 -20.50 -33.88
C SER A 316 -0.62 -20.12 -33.69
N GLU A 317 -1.01 -19.85 -32.44
CA GLU A 317 -2.39 -19.50 -32.13
C GLU A 317 -2.51 -18.42 -31.07
N PHE A 318 -3.42 -17.47 -31.31
CA PHE A 318 -3.76 -16.40 -30.38
C PHE A 318 -4.79 -16.88 -29.37
N VAL A 319 -4.53 -16.62 -28.10
CA VAL A 319 -5.32 -17.14 -26.98
C VAL A 319 -5.54 -16.07 -25.91
N SER A 320 -6.68 -16.16 -25.24
CA SER A 320 -7.01 -15.37 -24.05
C SER A 320 -6.68 -16.17 -22.79
N SER A 321 -6.51 -15.51 -21.64
CA SER A 321 -6.29 -16.24 -20.39
C SER A 321 -7.52 -17.08 -20.05
N LYS A 322 -7.31 -18.27 -19.49
CA LYS A 322 -8.43 -19.13 -19.09
C LYS A 322 -9.36 -18.41 -18.11
N LYS A 323 -8.76 -17.66 -17.17
CA LYS A 323 -9.45 -16.83 -16.19
C LYS A 323 -10.35 -15.79 -16.84
N ASN A 324 -9.86 -15.07 -17.85
CA ASN A 324 -10.67 -14.08 -18.57
C ASN A 324 -11.82 -14.75 -19.33
N MET A 325 -11.54 -15.86 -20.02
CA MET A 325 -12.57 -16.60 -20.76
C MET A 325 -13.68 -17.15 -19.84
N ASP A 326 -13.31 -17.70 -18.68
CA ASP A 326 -14.27 -18.17 -17.67
C ASP A 326 -15.15 -17.03 -17.16
N ALA A 327 -14.57 -15.86 -16.88
CA ALA A 327 -15.32 -14.68 -16.45
C ALA A 327 -16.30 -14.18 -17.53
N ILE A 328 -15.87 -14.11 -18.79
CA ILE A 328 -16.74 -13.70 -19.91
C ILE A 328 -17.94 -14.65 -20.03
N ILE A 329 -17.70 -15.97 -19.94
CA ILE A 329 -18.78 -16.98 -20.04
C ILE A 329 -19.74 -16.86 -18.86
N GLU A 330 -19.24 -16.69 -17.63
CA GLU A 330 -20.07 -16.55 -16.43
C GLU A 330 -20.95 -15.30 -16.46
N GLU A 331 -20.36 -14.14 -16.81
CA GLU A 331 -21.11 -12.90 -16.96
C GLU A 331 -22.19 -13.01 -18.04
N THR A 332 -21.87 -13.70 -19.13
CA THR A 332 -22.83 -13.89 -20.22
C THR A 332 -24.01 -14.76 -19.82
N LYS A 333 -23.80 -15.82 -19.04
CA LYS A 333 -24.88 -16.66 -18.49
C LYS A 333 -25.85 -15.85 -17.61
N LYS A 334 -25.37 -14.78 -16.97
CA LYS A 334 -26.16 -13.91 -16.10
C LYS A 334 -26.87 -12.78 -16.86
N ALA A 335 -26.27 -12.24 -17.93
CA ALA A 335 -26.75 -11.03 -18.60
C ALA A 335 -27.73 -11.26 -19.77
N GLY A 336 -27.90 -12.50 -20.26
CA GLY A 336 -28.91 -12.86 -21.26
C GLY A 336 -28.75 -12.27 -22.68
N THR A 337 -28.06 -11.14 -22.87
CA THR A 337 -28.00 -10.44 -24.18
C THR A 337 -26.67 -9.73 -24.52
N GLY A 338 -25.62 -9.83 -23.70
CA GLY A 338 -24.35 -9.09 -23.91
C GLY A 338 -23.17 -9.86 -24.54
N MET A 339 -23.41 -11.07 -25.07
CA MET A 339 -22.36 -12.00 -25.50
C MET A 339 -21.55 -11.51 -26.71
N SER A 340 -22.16 -10.75 -27.63
CA SER A 340 -21.55 -10.31 -28.88
C SER A 340 -20.50 -9.22 -28.68
N ASP A 341 -20.76 -8.29 -27.77
CA ASP A 341 -20.00 -7.04 -27.66
C ASP A 341 -18.66 -7.26 -26.94
N ARG A 342 -18.58 -8.23 -26.02
CA ARG A 342 -17.33 -8.58 -25.33
C ARG A 342 -16.44 -9.55 -26.11
N LEU A 343 -17.04 -10.46 -26.88
CA LEU A 343 -16.30 -11.46 -27.65
C LEU A 343 -15.96 -11.00 -29.07
N GLY A 344 -16.58 -9.92 -29.56
CA GLY A 344 -16.43 -9.47 -30.95
C GLY A 344 -17.01 -10.47 -31.96
N ILE A 345 -17.88 -11.38 -31.50
CA ILE A 345 -18.52 -12.42 -32.32
C ILE A 345 -19.99 -12.02 -32.54
N PRO A 346 -20.51 -12.03 -33.78
CA PRO A 346 -21.91 -11.70 -34.05
C PRO A 346 -22.88 -12.56 -33.21
N LYS A 347 -23.96 -11.95 -32.74
CA LYS A 347 -24.95 -12.60 -31.87
C LYS A 347 -25.55 -13.85 -32.53
N GLU A 348 -25.72 -13.81 -33.83
CA GLU A 348 -26.22 -14.91 -34.66
C GLU A 348 -25.31 -16.14 -34.60
N GLN A 349 -24.00 -15.92 -34.55
CA GLN A 349 -22.98 -16.98 -34.47
C GLN A 349 -22.83 -17.55 -33.06
N LEU A 350 -23.17 -16.77 -32.04
CA LEU A 350 -23.22 -17.20 -30.64
C LEU A 350 -24.46 -18.04 -30.34
N GLU A 351 -25.59 -17.72 -30.98
CA GLU A 351 -26.87 -18.42 -30.79
C GLU A 351 -26.98 -19.73 -31.60
N SER A 352 -26.25 -19.85 -32.72
CA SER A 352 -26.31 -21.02 -33.61
C SER A 352 -25.79 -22.33 -32.98
N GLY A 353 -24.96 -22.23 -31.93
CA GLY A 353 -24.33 -23.39 -31.30
C GLY A 353 -23.15 -23.96 -32.11
N ASP A 354 -22.62 -23.21 -33.07
CA ASP A 354 -21.51 -23.64 -33.93
C ASP A 354 -20.14 -23.22 -33.41
N LEU A 355 -20.02 -22.92 -32.13
CA LEU A 355 -18.77 -22.50 -31.50
C LEU A 355 -18.23 -23.57 -30.56
N LEU A 356 -16.92 -23.72 -30.58
CA LEU A 356 -16.14 -24.55 -29.68
C LEU A 356 -15.22 -23.68 -28.85
N ARG A 357 -15.05 -24.07 -27.59
CA ARG A 357 -14.00 -23.57 -26.72
C ARG A 357 -12.87 -24.59 -26.68
N ILE A 358 -11.65 -24.13 -26.92
CA ILE A 358 -10.45 -24.94 -26.74
C ILE A 358 -9.71 -24.39 -25.52
N ASP A 359 -9.50 -25.24 -24.51
CA ASP A 359 -8.66 -24.93 -23.36
C ASP A 359 -7.30 -25.60 -23.53
N PHE A 360 -6.25 -24.80 -23.48
CA PHE A 360 -4.86 -25.23 -23.49
C PHE A 360 -4.38 -25.36 -22.05
N LEU A 361 -3.90 -26.55 -21.71
CA LEU A 361 -3.49 -26.91 -20.36
C LEU A 361 -2.00 -26.60 -20.15
N PRO A 362 -1.58 -26.20 -18.94
CA PRO A 362 -0.19 -25.85 -18.65
C PRO A 362 0.72 -27.10 -18.57
N THR A 363 1.01 -27.70 -19.72
CA THR A 363 1.96 -28.81 -19.89
C THR A 363 3.32 -28.30 -20.36
N GLU A 364 4.32 -29.19 -20.50
CA GLU A 364 5.65 -28.83 -21.01
C GLU A 364 5.63 -28.18 -22.41
N LYS A 365 4.59 -28.45 -23.21
CA LYS A 365 4.43 -27.86 -24.55
C LYS A 365 3.70 -26.51 -24.53
N TYR A 366 3.12 -26.14 -23.40
CA TYR A 366 2.40 -24.90 -23.24
C TYR A 366 3.37 -23.75 -22.95
N THR A 367 3.77 -23.05 -24.01
CA THR A 367 4.71 -21.93 -23.94
C THR A 367 4.02 -20.63 -24.38
N PRO A 368 3.17 -20.01 -23.55
CA PRO A 368 2.54 -18.74 -23.87
C PRO A 368 3.61 -17.64 -23.92
N ARG A 369 3.53 -16.79 -24.95
CA ARG A 369 4.39 -15.62 -25.10
C ARG A 369 3.59 -14.40 -25.53
N ILE A 370 4.12 -13.22 -25.22
CA ILE A 370 3.60 -11.98 -25.77
C ILE A 370 3.74 -12.02 -27.30
N PRO A 371 2.66 -11.75 -28.06
CA PRO A 371 2.72 -11.74 -29.51
C PRO A 371 3.66 -10.64 -30.03
N THR A 372 4.50 -11.00 -30.99
CA THR A 372 5.49 -10.08 -31.61
C THR A 372 4.90 -9.27 -32.76
N GLY A 373 3.78 -9.71 -33.32
CA GLY A 373 3.17 -9.14 -34.52
C GLY A 373 3.75 -9.69 -35.82
N ASN A 374 4.71 -10.61 -35.72
CA ASN A 374 5.30 -11.34 -36.84
C ASN A 374 4.62 -12.70 -37.06
N GLU A 375 3.69 -13.10 -36.20
CA GLU A 375 2.94 -14.35 -36.30
C GLU A 375 2.04 -14.38 -37.54
N PHE A 376 1.78 -15.57 -38.08
CA PHE A 376 0.95 -15.72 -39.28
C PHE A 376 -0.42 -15.07 -39.12
N GLY A 377 -1.05 -15.24 -37.95
CA GLY A 377 -2.37 -14.69 -37.63
C GLY A 377 -2.42 -13.16 -37.41
N ALA A 378 -1.28 -12.48 -37.25
CA ALA A 378 -1.24 -11.03 -37.12
C ALA A 378 -1.58 -10.37 -38.48
N ARG A 379 -2.67 -9.62 -38.56
CA ARG A 379 -3.07 -8.89 -39.78
C ARG A 379 -2.48 -7.48 -39.77
N ASP A 380 -1.96 -7.04 -40.91
CA ASP A 380 -1.30 -5.73 -41.06
C ASP A 380 -2.21 -4.60 -41.55
N THR A 381 -3.44 -4.90 -42.00
CA THR A 381 -4.27 -3.95 -42.75
C THR A 381 -5.54 -3.46 -42.05
N ASP A 382 -5.74 -3.75 -40.76
CA ASP A 382 -6.70 -3.06 -39.87
C ASP A 382 -6.52 -3.69 -38.48
N PRO A 383 -6.09 -2.95 -37.43
CA PRO A 383 -5.27 -3.54 -36.38
C PRO A 383 -6.09 -4.43 -35.44
N LEU A 384 -5.98 -5.75 -35.61
CA LEU A 384 -6.34 -6.73 -34.58
C LEU A 384 -5.14 -7.02 -33.65
N TRP A 385 -3.91 -6.86 -34.15
CA TRP A 385 -2.71 -7.02 -33.34
C TRP A 385 -2.23 -5.67 -32.80
N LEU A 386 -1.91 -5.64 -31.50
CA LEU A 386 -1.36 -4.49 -30.81
C LEU A 386 -0.05 -4.87 -30.08
N PRO A 387 0.95 -3.97 -30.02
CA PRO A 387 2.16 -4.21 -29.25
C PRO A 387 1.84 -4.45 -27.77
N GLY A 388 2.44 -5.48 -27.16
CA GLY A 388 2.33 -5.72 -25.72
C GLY A 388 1.36 -6.83 -25.30
N GLY A 389 0.70 -7.50 -26.25
CA GLY A 389 -0.15 -8.65 -25.93
C GLY A 389 -1.42 -8.25 -25.20
N LYS A 390 -2.07 -7.22 -25.71
CA LYS A 390 -3.39 -6.79 -25.28
C LYS A 390 -4.32 -6.57 -26.47
N LEU A 391 -5.59 -6.89 -26.26
CA LEU A 391 -6.67 -6.59 -27.19
C LEU A 391 -7.07 -5.10 -27.09
N PRO A 392 -7.79 -4.55 -28.09
CA PRO A 392 -8.28 -3.17 -28.06
C PRO A 392 -9.18 -2.84 -26.86
N ASN A 393 -9.83 -3.85 -26.27
CA ASN A 393 -10.64 -3.71 -25.07
C ASN A 393 -9.81 -3.71 -23.76
N GLY A 394 -8.50 -3.95 -23.85
CA GLY A 394 -7.55 -3.97 -22.73
C GLY A 394 -7.26 -5.37 -22.16
N ASP A 395 -7.92 -6.42 -22.63
CA ASP A 395 -7.73 -7.80 -22.18
C ASP A 395 -6.38 -8.36 -22.62
N PHE A 396 -5.78 -9.25 -21.82
CA PHE A 396 -4.51 -9.89 -22.16
C PHE A 396 -4.68 -10.93 -23.29
N GLU A 397 -3.70 -10.94 -24.20
CA GLU A 397 -3.59 -11.87 -25.31
C GLU A 397 -2.18 -12.46 -25.36
N ALA A 398 -2.09 -13.77 -25.60
CA ALA A 398 -0.83 -14.48 -25.82
C ALA A 398 -0.86 -15.24 -27.14
N VAL A 399 0.33 -15.65 -27.58
CA VAL A 399 0.51 -16.66 -28.62
C VAL A 399 1.09 -17.92 -28.02
N ILE A 400 0.56 -19.07 -28.42
CA ILE A 400 1.10 -20.39 -28.13
C ILE A 400 1.48 -21.12 -29.42
N SER A 401 2.39 -22.10 -29.34
CA SER A 401 2.59 -23.09 -30.40
C SER A 401 1.71 -24.30 -30.12
N THR A 402 0.98 -24.77 -31.12
CA THR A 402 0.13 -25.98 -31.00
C THR A 402 0.79 -27.22 -31.61
N GLU A 403 2.05 -27.11 -32.01
CA GLU A 403 2.77 -28.19 -32.67
C GLU A 403 2.92 -29.41 -31.73
N GLY A 404 2.44 -30.57 -32.19
CA GLY A 404 2.54 -31.82 -31.44
C GLY A 404 1.69 -31.92 -30.17
N MET A 405 0.79 -30.95 -29.91
CA MET A 405 -0.16 -31.03 -28.79
C MET A 405 -1.17 -32.16 -29.01
N LYS A 406 -1.54 -32.85 -27.91
CA LYS A 406 -2.48 -33.99 -27.93
C LYS A 406 -3.76 -33.67 -27.17
N ASN A 407 -4.90 -34.02 -27.74
CA ASN A 407 -6.20 -33.89 -27.07
C ASN A 407 -6.23 -34.73 -25.78
N GLY A 408 -6.88 -34.21 -24.75
CA GLY A 408 -6.98 -34.82 -23.42
C GLY A 408 -5.74 -34.68 -22.54
N ILE A 409 -4.59 -34.28 -23.11
CA ILE A 409 -3.32 -34.09 -22.40
C ILE A 409 -2.92 -32.62 -22.40
N ASP A 410 -2.72 -32.04 -23.59
CA ASP A 410 -2.20 -30.69 -23.78
C ASP A 410 -3.34 -29.67 -23.99
N TYR A 411 -4.49 -30.13 -24.49
CA TYR A 411 -5.69 -29.31 -24.67
C TYR A 411 -6.96 -30.13 -24.51
N ARG A 412 -8.10 -29.45 -24.36
CA ARG A 412 -9.44 -30.04 -24.36
C ARG A 412 -10.41 -29.16 -25.14
N VAL A 413 -11.39 -29.79 -25.79
CA VAL A 413 -12.38 -29.09 -26.62
C VAL A 413 -13.77 -29.28 -26.04
N TYR A 414 -14.48 -28.17 -25.91
CA TYR A 414 -15.82 -28.13 -25.35
C TYR A 414 -16.78 -27.47 -26.33
N ASP A 415 -18.02 -27.96 -26.36
CA ASP A 415 -19.11 -27.20 -26.96
C ASP A 415 -19.30 -25.90 -26.17
N PHE A 416 -19.27 -24.76 -26.85
CA PHE A 416 -19.31 -23.46 -26.16
C PHE A 416 -20.64 -23.22 -25.44
N LYS A 417 -21.74 -23.79 -25.94
CA LYS A 417 -23.10 -23.56 -25.44
C LYS A 417 -23.45 -24.54 -24.32
N SER A 418 -23.24 -25.83 -24.53
CA SER A 418 -23.57 -26.85 -23.52
C SER A 418 -22.50 -26.99 -22.46
N GLY A 419 -21.24 -26.70 -22.80
CA GLY A 419 -20.08 -26.93 -21.94
C GLY A 419 -19.63 -28.39 -21.88
N ASP A 420 -20.26 -29.27 -22.66
CA ASP A 420 -19.89 -30.69 -22.74
C ASP A 420 -18.59 -30.85 -23.54
N ILE A 421 -17.85 -31.93 -23.26
CA ILE A 421 -16.67 -32.30 -24.04
C ILE A 421 -17.12 -32.63 -25.46
N TYR A 422 -16.53 -31.96 -26.44
CA TYR A 422 -16.83 -32.16 -27.86
C TYR A 422 -15.99 -33.27 -28.48
N ASP A 423 -14.69 -33.29 -28.15
CA ASP A 423 -13.66 -34.19 -28.69
C ASP A 423 -12.67 -34.54 -27.58
#